data_AF-A0A1I6SCS1-F1
#
_entry.id   AF-A0A1I6SCS1-F1
#
_cell.length_a   1.000
_cell.length_b   1.000
_cell.length_c   1.000
_cell.angle_alpha   90.00
_cell.angle_beta   90.00
_cell.angle_gamma   90.00
#
_symmetry.space_group_name_H-M   'P 1'
#
loop_
_entity.id
_entity.type
_entity.pdbx_description
1 polymer ?
#
loop_
_entity_poly.entity_id
_entity_poly.type
_entity_poly.pdbx_seq_one_letter_code
_entity_poly.pdbx_strand_id
1 'polypeptide(L)'
;MLIGNALIGLREGLEAVLVVSILIAFLVRGQHRWALRLVWTGVAAAVALSVGVGALLTYTSATMSFEQQEMFGGGMSLLAVVFVTTMIFWMRNTARTLSAQLRGQLDQALQLGSWSVITVAFLAVARVGLETAVFFFSSVQSAGGGTILPLTGFLLGIAASVVIGWALYLGAITIDLGKFFTATGVLLVFVAAGVLAYGVHDLQEAGVLPGLHALAFDVSAQVPPSSWYGTLLKGIFNFSPQTTVFEAIVWLGYALPVLVLFLRPQRADAPTPTGEMS
;
A
#
# COMPACT_ATOMS: atom_id res chain seq x y z
N MET A 1 0.02 -12.59 10.72
CA MET A 1 -0.29 -12.49 9.27
C MET A 1 -1.56 -11.69 9.03
N LEU A 2 -2.57 -11.80 9.90
CA LEU A 2 -3.84 -11.08 9.75
C LEU A 2 -3.72 -9.55 9.93
N ILE A 3 -3.03 -9.08 10.98
CA ILE A 3 -2.96 -7.65 11.30
C ILE A 3 -2.14 -6.85 10.28
N GLY A 4 -0.97 -7.35 9.85
CA GLY A 4 -0.16 -6.68 8.82
C GLY A 4 -0.94 -6.50 7.52
N ASN A 5 -1.55 -7.58 7.01
CA ASN A 5 -2.39 -7.51 5.82
C ASN A 5 -3.64 -6.64 6.01
N ALA A 6 -4.22 -6.58 7.21
CA ALA A 6 -5.32 -5.67 7.51
C ALA A 6 -4.90 -4.19 7.47
N LEU A 7 -3.70 -3.86 7.94
CA LEU A 7 -3.17 -2.50 7.82
C LEU A 7 -2.92 -2.11 6.36
N ILE A 8 -2.42 -3.06 5.56
CA ILE A 8 -2.28 -2.88 4.11
C ILE A 8 -3.65 -2.62 3.48
N GLY A 9 -4.60 -3.54 3.66
CA GLY A 9 -5.95 -3.42 3.09
C GLY A 9 -6.69 -2.16 3.56
N LEU A 10 -6.51 -1.76 4.81
CA LEU A 10 -7.07 -0.53 5.36
C LEU A 10 -6.53 0.70 4.64
N ARG A 11 -5.20 0.75 4.45
CA ARG A 11 -4.54 1.89 3.84
C ARG A 11 -4.85 1.99 2.34
N GLU A 12 -4.66 0.89 1.59
CA GLU A 12 -4.97 0.84 0.16
C GLU A 12 -6.46 1.08 -0.10
N GLY A 13 -7.30 0.47 0.73
CA GLY A 13 -8.74 0.65 0.67
C GLY A 13 -9.16 2.09 0.97
N LEU A 14 -8.48 2.80 1.89
CA LEU A 14 -8.80 4.20 2.17
C LEU A 14 -8.43 5.11 1.01
N GLU A 15 -7.33 4.85 0.32
CA GLU A 15 -6.98 5.60 -0.89
C GLU A 15 -7.99 5.40 -2.00
N ALA A 16 -8.36 4.14 -2.28
CA ALA A 16 -9.38 3.82 -3.27
C ALA A 16 -10.71 4.51 -2.91
N VAL A 17 -11.11 4.46 -1.64
CA VAL A 17 -12.33 5.11 -1.16
C VAL A 17 -12.27 6.63 -1.28
N LEU A 18 -11.13 7.26 -0.99
CA LEU A 18 -10.95 8.70 -1.17
C LEU A 18 -11.05 9.10 -2.64
N VAL A 19 -10.35 8.40 -3.53
CA VAL A 19 -10.40 8.64 -4.99
C VAL A 19 -11.84 8.52 -5.49
N VAL A 20 -12.51 7.40 -5.20
CA VAL A 20 -13.89 7.15 -5.65
C VAL A 20 -14.86 8.18 -5.06
N SER A 21 -14.71 8.53 -3.78
CA SER A 21 -15.56 9.53 -3.13
C SER A 21 -15.38 10.93 -3.72
N ILE A 22 -14.16 11.32 -4.10
CA ILE A 22 -13.90 12.61 -4.77
C ILE A 22 -14.61 12.66 -6.13
N LEU A 23 -14.50 11.60 -6.94
CA LEU A 23 -15.15 11.51 -8.25
C LEU A 23 -16.68 11.55 -8.12
N ILE A 24 -17.25 10.75 -7.21
CA ILE A 24 -18.69 10.73 -6.95
C ILE A 24 -19.17 12.08 -6.44
N ALA A 25 -18.49 12.67 -5.45
CA ALA A 25 -18.88 13.95 -4.87
C ALA A 25 -18.86 15.08 -5.92
N PHE A 26 -17.88 15.07 -6.82
CA PHE A 26 -17.82 16.03 -7.94
C PHE A 26 -19.04 15.90 -8.86
N LEU A 27 -19.36 14.68 -9.31
CA LEU A 27 -20.50 14.45 -10.21
C LEU A 27 -21.85 14.76 -9.57
N VAL A 28 -22.02 14.41 -8.29
CA VAL A 28 -23.27 14.68 -7.56
C VAL A 28 -23.47 16.18 -7.37
N ARG A 29 -22.41 16.92 -7.00
CA ARG A 29 -22.48 18.38 -6.82
C ARG A 29 -22.62 19.12 -8.16
N GLY A 30 -21.98 18.63 -9.22
CA GLY A 30 -22.11 19.16 -10.58
C GLY A 30 -23.39 18.73 -11.31
N GLN A 31 -24.32 18.03 -10.65
CA GLN A 31 -25.56 17.51 -11.23
C GLN A 31 -25.38 16.53 -12.41
N HIS A 32 -24.17 16.01 -12.63
CA HIS A 32 -23.85 15.01 -13.66
C HIS A 32 -24.10 13.57 -13.17
N ARG A 33 -25.26 13.30 -12.55
CA ARG A 33 -25.56 11.99 -11.95
C ARG A 33 -25.58 10.82 -12.95
N TRP A 34 -25.85 11.09 -14.22
CA TRP A 34 -25.81 10.09 -15.28
C TRP A 34 -24.40 9.49 -15.45
N ALA A 35 -23.35 10.29 -15.23
CA ALA A 35 -21.96 9.88 -15.35
C ALA A 35 -21.50 8.98 -14.20
N LEU A 36 -22.27 8.85 -13.11
CA LEU A 36 -21.96 7.93 -12.01
C LEU A 36 -21.87 6.48 -12.50
N ARG A 37 -22.74 6.07 -13.44
CA ARG A 37 -22.68 4.73 -14.03
C ARG A 37 -21.36 4.49 -14.76
N LEU A 38 -20.84 5.53 -15.42
CA LEU A 38 -19.57 5.49 -16.15
C LEU A 38 -18.37 5.40 -15.20
N VAL A 39 -18.40 6.14 -14.09
CA VAL A 39 -17.39 6.01 -13.03
C VAL A 39 -17.39 4.58 -12.49
N TRP A 40 -18.55 4.02 -12.14
CA TRP A 40 -18.63 2.64 -11.66
C TRP A 40 -18.14 1.61 -12.67
N THR A 41 -18.36 1.80 -13.98
CA THR A 41 -17.77 0.93 -14.99
C THR A 41 -16.25 1.01 -15.01
N GLY A 42 -15.66 2.20 -14.90
CA GLY A 42 -14.21 2.38 -14.82
C GLY A 42 -13.61 1.76 -13.55
N VAL A 43 -14.27 1.97 -12.40
CA VAL A 43 -13.90 1.37 -11.11
C VAL A 43 -13.95 -0.16 -11.18
N ALA A 44 -15.04 -0.72 -11.70
CA ALA A 44 -15.19 -2.18 -11.84
C ALA A 44 -14.11 -2.78 -12.75
N ALA A 45 -13.80 -2.12 -13.88
CA ALA A 45 -12.72 -2.53 -14.76
C ALA A 45 -11.34 -2.47 -14.07
N ALA A 46 -11.08 -1.44 -13.26
CA ALA A 46 -9.83 -1.30 -12.51
C ALA A 46 -9.69 -2.36 -11.42
N VAL A 47 -10.77 -2.68 -10.71
CA VAL A 47 -10.79 -3.77 -9.71
C VAL A 47 -10.56 -5.12 -10.40
N ALA A 48 -11.22 -5.38 -11.52
CA ALA A 48 -11.01 -6.60 -12.29
C ALA A 48 -9.56 -6.73 -12.77
N LEU A 49 -8.94 -5.63 -13.23
CA LEU A 49 -7.52 -5.61 -13.58
C LEU A 49 -6.63 -5.93 -12.38
N SER A 50 -6.87 -5.30 -11.22
CA SER A 50 -6.09 -5.52 -10.00
C SER A 50 -6.15 -6.98 -9.54
N VAL A 51 -7.35 -7.57 -9.51
CA VAL A 51 -7.55 -9.00 -9.21
C VAL A 51 -6.85 -9.87 -10.25
N GLY A 52 -6.97 -9.53 -11.53
CA GLY A 52 -6.31 -10.24 -12.63
C GLY A 52 -4.79 -10.24 -12.50
N VAL A 53 -4.19 -9.11 -12.12
CA VAL A 53 -2.75 -9.00 -11.86
C VAL A 53 -2.36 -9.81 -10.63
N GLY A 54 -3.10 -9.74 -9.53
CA GLY A 54 -2.85 -10.57 -8.35
C GLY A 54 -2.94 -12.06 -8.64
N ALA A 55 -3.93 -12.48 -9.44
CA ALA A 55 -4.09 -13.85 -9.89
C ALA A 55 -2.95 -14.29 -10.80
N LEU A 56 -2.52 -13.43 -11.74
CA LEU A 56 -1.40 -13.69 -12.63
C LEU A 56 -0.10 -13.88 -11.83
N LEU A 57 0.21 -12.97 -10.90
CA LEU A 57 1.39 -13.08 -10.04
C LEU A 57 1.40 -14.39 -9.24
N THR A 58 0.26 -14.74 -8.65
CA THR A 58 0.09 -15.97 -7.88
C THR A 58 0.27 -17.22 -8.76
N TYR A 59 -0.36 -17.23 -9.93
CA TYR A 59 -0.26 -18.34 -10.88
C TYR A 59 1.17 -18.51 -11.38
N THR A 60 1.82 -17.43 -11.82
CA THR A 60 3.22 -17.44 -12.27
C THR A 60 4.13 -17.99 -11.17
N SER A 61 4.00 -17.50 -9.94
CA SER A 61 4.79 -17.99 -8.81
C SER A 61 4.58 -19.47 -8.53
N ALA A 62 3.35 -19.99 -8.65
CA ALA A 62 3.03 -21.39 -8.37
C ALA A 62 3.58 -22.38 -9.42
N THR A 63 3.95 -21.89 -10.61
CA THR A 63 4.49 -22.72 -11.70
C THR A 63 6.02 -22.77 -11.76
N MET A 64 6.70 -22.02 -10.89
CA MET A 64 8.15 -21.90 -10.84
C MET A 64 8.80 -23.00 -10.00
N SER A 65 10.09 -23.28 -10.25
CA SER A 65 10.88 -24.08 -9.31
C SER A 65 11.09 -23.32 -7.99
N PHE A 66 11.51 -24.02 -6.92
CA PHE A 66 11.79 -23.39 -5.63
C PHE A 66 12.76 -22.19 -5.76
N GLU A 67 13.91 -22.37 -6.40
CA GLU A 67 14.89 -21.31 -6.60
C GLU A 67 14.33 -20.11 -7.39
N GLN A 68 13.56 -20.38 -8.47
CA GLN A 68 12.91 -19.33 -9.26
C GLN A 68 11.82 -18.61 -8.47
N GLN A 69 11.08 -19.33 -7.63
CA GLN A 69 10.05 -18.77 -6.76
C GLN A 69 10.68 -17.85 -5.71
N GLU A 70 11.78 -18.23 -5.10
CA GLU A 70 12.52 -17.40 -4.15
C GLU A 70 13.09 -16.14 -4.83
N MET A 71 13.70 -16.28 -6.02
CA MET A 71 14.14 -15.11 -6.80
C MET A 71 12.97 -14.16 -7.14
N PHE A 72 11.83 -14.72 -7.54
CA PHE A 72 10.64 -13.95 -7.91
C PHE A 72 10.00 -13.27 -6.68
N GLY A 73 9.87 -14.00 -5.56
CA GLY A 73 9.37 -13.49 -4.28
C GLY A 73 10.24 -12.37 -3.72
N GLY A 74 11.56 -12.58 -3.71
CA GLY A 74 12.53 -11.56 -3.34
C GLY A 74 12.46 -10.31 -4.22
N GLY A 75 12.45 -10.48 -5.54
CA GLY A 75 12.32 -9.37 -6.50
C GLY A 75 11.01 -8.59 -6.36
N MET A 76 9.90 -9.30 -6.18
CA MET A 76 8.59 -8.67 -5.94
C MET A 76 8.53 -7.92 -4.61
N SER A 77 9.24 -8.41 -3.59
CA SER A 77 9.36 -7.72 -2.31
C SER A 77 10.18 -6.42 -2.42
N LEU A 78 11.25 -6.41 -3.22
CA LEU A 78 11.97 -5.16 -3.54
C LEU A 78 11.07 -4.15 -4.27
N LEU A 79 10.32 -4.60 -5.29
CA LEU A 79 9.37 -3.75 -6.01
C LEU A 79 8.28 -3.19 -5.11
N ALA A 80 7.72 -4.04 -4.24
CA ALA A 80 6.73 -3.64 -3.25
C ALA A 80 7.26 -2.55 -2.30
N VAL A 81 8.50 -2.70 -1.81
CA VAL A 81 9.14 -1.69 -0.95
C VAL A 81 9.33 -0.36 -1.69
N VAL A 82 9.71 -0.39 -2.97
CA VAL A 82 9.82 0.83 -3.80
C VAL A 82 8.47 1.53 -3.92
N PHE A 83 7.39 0.79 -4.23
CA PHE A 83 6.04 1.37 -4.32
C PHE A 83 5.61 1.96 -2.98
N VAL A 84 5.67 1.19 -1.90
CA VAL A 84 5.26 1.64 -0.56
C VAL A 84 6.04 2.88 -0.13
N THR A 85 7.36 2.89 -0.32
CA THR A 85 8.21 4.03 0.05
C THR A 85 7.83 5.27 -0.74
N THR A 86 7.70 5.13 -2.07
CA THR A 86 7.31 6.24 -2.95
C THR A 86 5.96 6.80 -2.51
N MET A 87 5.02 5.92 -2.16
CA MET A 87 3.66 6.27 -1.81
C MET A 87 3.56 6.95 -0.43
N ILE A 88 4.34 6.50 0.56
CA ILE A 88 4.47 7.13 1.88
C ILE A 88 4.87 8.61 1.72
N PHE A 89 5.85 8.91 0.87
CA PHE A 89 6.27 10.29 0.60
C PHE A 89 5.30 11.05 -0.32
N TRP A 90 4.74 10.39 -1.33
CA TRP A 90 3.84 11.01 -2.30
C TRP A 90 2.53 11.49 -1.66
N MET A 91 1.90 10.67 -0.83
CA MET A 91 0.66 11.03 -0.14
C MET A 91 0.83 12.22 0.80
N ARG A 92 1.99 12.30 1.46
CA ARG A 92 2.32 13.40 2.37
C ARG A 92 2.23 14.77 1.68
N ASN A 93 2.57 14.86 0.40
CA ASN A 93 2.52 16.10 -0.38
C ASN A 93 1.21 16.26 -1.17
N THR A 94 0.67 15.16 -1.70
CA THR A 94 -0.42 15.20 -2.69
C THR A 94 -1.81 15.21 -2.05
N ALA A 95 -1.94 14.86 -0.76
CA ALA A 95 -3.24 14.80 -0.09
C ALA A 95 -4.07 16.11 -0.20
N ARG A 96 -3.41 17.27 -0.30
CA ARG A 96 -4.08 18.58 -0.42
C ARG A 96 -4.54 18.91 -1.83
N THR A 97 -3.83 18.42 -2.86
CA THR A 97 -4.07 18.77 -4.27
C THR A 97 -4.80 17.69 -5.04
N LEU A 98 -4.83 16.45 -4.53
CA LEU A 98 -5.48 15.30 -5.15
C LEU A 98 -6.93 15.58 -5.54
N SER A 99 -7.68 16.21 -4.63
CA SER A 99 -9.08 16.55 -4.92
C SER A 99 -9.23 17.56 -6.04
N ALA A 100 -8.32 18.54 -6.18
CA ALA A 100 -8.39 19.52 -7.25
C ALA A 100 -8.01 18.89 -8.60
N GLN A 101 -6.97 18.06 -8.62
CA GLN A 101 -6.50 17.36 -9.82
C GLN A 101 -7.55 16.40 -10.39
N LEU A 102 -8.12 15.53 -9.55
CA LEU A 102 -9.13 14.57 -9.99
C LEU A 102 -10.41 15.26 -10.48
N ARG A 103 -10.80 16.37 -9.83
CA ARG A 103 -11.92 17.18 -10.31
C ARG A 103 -11.63 17.80 -11.68
N GLY A 104 -10.45 18.38 -11.88
CA GLY A 104 -10.06 18.95 -13.17
C GLY A 104 -10.00 17.91 -14.30
N GLN A 105 -9.44 16.72 -14.03
CA GLN A 105 -9.41 15.62 -15.00
C GLN A 105 -10.81 15.13 -15.34
N LEU A 106 -11.68 14.97 -14.34
CA LEU A 106 -13.05 14.52 -14.53
C LEU A 106 -13.92 15.57 -15.24
N ASP A 107 -13.70 16.86 -14.97
CA ASP A 107 -14.36 17.96 -15.66
C ASP A 107 -14.04 17.98 -17.16
N GLN A 108 -12.74 17.87 -17.51
CA GLN A 108 -12.32 17.74 -18.90
C GLN A 108 -12.89 16.48 -19.56
N ALA A 109 -12.91 15.36 -18.82
CA ALA A 109 -13.45 14.11 -19.32
C ALA A 109 -14.95 14.19 -19.64
N LEU A 110 -15.74 14.94 -18.85
CA LEU A 110 -17.15 15.18 -19.14
C LEU A 110 -17.35 15.93 -20.45
N GLN A 111 -16.44 16.83 -20.82
CA GLN A 111 -16.50 17.59 -22.07
C GLN A 111 -16.11 16.74 -23.29
N LEU A 112 -15.21 15.77 -23.10
CA LEU A 112 -14.74 14.87 -24.16
C LEU A 112 -15.70 13.70 -24.43
N GLY A 113 -16.52 13.32 -23.44
CA GLY A 113 -17.59 12.33 -23.58
C GLY A 113 -17.44 11.12 -22.67
N SER A 114 -18.41 10.20 -22.78
CA SER A 114 -18.60 9.09 -21.83
C SER A 114 -17.37 8.19 -21.66
N TRP A 115 -16.64 7.90 -22.74
CA TRP A 115 -15.43 7.07 -22.69
C TRP A 115 -14.31 7.72 -21.86
N SER A 116 -14.14 9.03 -21.95
CA SER A 116 -13.13 9.73 -21.16
C SER A 116 -13.43 9.66 -19.67
N VAL A 117 -14.71 9.73 -19.27
CA VAL A 117 -15.12 9.57 -17.86
C VAL A 117 -14.77 8.18 -17.35
N ILE A 118 -15.05 7.13 -18.14
CA ILE A 118 -14.69 5.74 -17.80
C ILE A 118 -13.17 5.64 -17.64
N THR A 119 -12.40 6.17 -18.60
CA THR A 119 -10.93 6.09 -18.59
C THR A 119 -10.33 6.83 -17.41
N VAL A 120 -10.80 8.03 -17.06
CA VAL A 120 -10.30 8.76 -15.88
C VAL A 120 -10.58 7.98 -14.60
N ALA A 121 -11.81 7.47 -14.43
CA ALA A 121 -12.15 6.66 -13.27
C ALA A 121 -11.33 5.37 -13.20
N PHE A 122 -11.16 4.68 -14.34
CA PHE A 122 -10.33 3.50 -14.47
C PHE A 122 -8.88 3.79 -14.09
N LEU A 123 -8.23 4.78 -14.70
CA LEU A 123 -6.81 5.08 -14.45
C LEU A 123 -6.57 5.54 -13.01
N ALA A 124 -7.49 6.32 -12.45
CA ALA A 124 -7.40 6.79 -11.07
C ALA A 124 -7.42 5.63 -10.06
N VAL A 125 -8.25 4.60 -10.30
CA VAL A 125 -8.36 3.44 -9.41
C VAL A 125 -7.35 2.33 -9.76
N ALA A 126 -7.07 2.12 -11.04
CA ALA A 126 -6.20 1.06 -11.53
C ALA A 126 -4.78 1.22 -10.98
N ARG A 127 -4.27 2.45 -10.88
CA ARG A 127 -2.97 2.70 -10.25
C ARG A 127 -2.91 2.16 -8.82
N VAL A 128 -3.87 2.53 -7.98
CA VAL A 128 -3.96 2.06 -6.58
C VAL A 128 -4.13 0.54 -6.56
N GLY A 129 -4.98 0.00 -7.44
CA GLY A 129 -5.21 -1.43 -7.56
C GLY A 129 -3.97 -2.23 -7.97
N LEU A 130 -3.12 -1.71 -8.86
CA LEU A 130 -1.87 -2.37 -9.27
C LEU A 130 -0.83 -2.37 -8.15
N GLU A 131 -0.66 -1.24 -7.47
CA GLU A 131 0.22 -1.11 -6.29
C GLU A 131 -0.25 -2.08 -5.19
N THR A 132 -1.56 -2.15 -4.96
CA THR A 132 -2.20 -3.09 -4.03
C THR A 132 -1.93 -4.55 -4.40
N ALA A 133 -2.04 -4.92 -5.68
CA ALA A 133 -1.84 -6.30 -6.12
C ALA A 133 -0.40 -6.77 -5.88
N VAL A 134 0.59 -5.92 -6.21
CA VAL A 134 2.01 -6.21 -6.00
C VAL A 134 2.34 -6.30 -4.51
N PHE A 135 1.86 -5.34 -3.71
CA PHE A 135 2.18 -5.32 -2.29
C PHE A 135 1.51 -6.47 -1.53
N PHE A 136 0.24 -6.76 -1.84
CA PHE A 136 -0.47 -7.91 -1.29
C PHE A 136 0.21 -9.23 -1.66
N PHE A 137 0.62 -9.41 -2.92
CA PHE A 137 1.36 -10.60 -3.36
C PHE A 137 2.64 -10.81 -2.54
N SER A 138 3.48 -9.78 -2.42
CA SER A 138 4.72 -9.86 -1.61
C SER A 138 4.41 -10.13 -0.12
N SER A 139 3.34 -9.52 0.42
CA SER A 139 2.94 -9.77 1.81
C SER A 139 2.42 -11.20 2.04
N VAL A 140 1.82 -11.84 1.02
CA VAL A 140 1.34 -13.23 1.09
C VAL A 140 2.52 -14.20 0.99
N GLN A 141 3.46 -13.95 0.07
CA GLN A 141 4.67 -14.78 -0.06
C GLN A 141 5.50 -14.75 1.23
N SER A 142 5.71 -13.55 1.81
CA SER A 142 6.41 -13.38 3.08
C SER A 142 5.74 -14.02 4.30
N ALA A 143 4.46 -14.34 4.18
CA ALA A 143 3.71 -15.09 5.17
C ALA A 143 3.82 -16.62 4.99
N GLY A 144 4.65 -17.13 4.08
CA GLY A 144 4.87 -18.57 3.86
C GLY A 144 3.90 -19.24 2.89
N GLY A 145 3.12 -18.47 2.12
CA GLY A 145 2.22 -18.99 1.09
C GLY A 145 1.05 -19.87 1.61
N GLY A 146 0.09 -20.18 0.73
CA GLY A 146 -0.92 -21.24 0.97
C GLY A 146 -1.96 -21.04 2.08
N THR A 147 -1.91 -19.95 2.85
CA THR A 147 -2.82 -19.71 3.98
C THR A 147 -3.88 -18.65 3.63
N ILE A 148 -5.13 -18.82 4.09
CA ILE A 148 -6.21 -17.84 3.86
C ILE A 148 -6.09 -16.58 4.75
N LEU A 149 -5.27 -16.63 5.80
CA LEU A 149 -5.15 -15.59 6.82
C LEU A 149 -4.73 -14.21 6.25
N PRO A 150 -3.73 -14.09 5.36
CA PRO A 150 -3.41 -12.82 4.70
C PRO A 150 -4.61 -12.21 3.96
N LEU A 151 -5.33 -13.02 3.17
CA LEU A 151 -6.51 -12.56 2.43
C LEU A 151 -7.61 -12.08 3.38
N THR A 152 -7.89 -12.82 4.46
CA THR A 152 -8.88 -12.38 5.46
C THR A 152 -8.49 -11.06 6.11
N GLY A 153 -7.22 -10.89 6.49
CA GLY A 153 -6.73 -9.64 7.05
C GLY A 153 -6.92 -8.48 6.08
N PHE A 154 -6.46 -8.65 4.84
CA PHE A 154 -6.59 -7.66 3.78
C PHE A 154 -8.03 -7.25 3.51
N LEU A 155 -8.95 -8.21 3.39
CA LEU A 155 -10.37 -7.94 3.18
C LEU A 155 -11.02 -7.23 4.38
N LEU A 156 -10.63 -7.58 5.62
CA LEU A 156 -11.07 -6.86 6.82
C LEU A 156 -10.58 -5.41 6.82
N GLY A 157 -9.35 -5.18 6.36
CA GLY A 157 -8.80 -3.85 6.14
C GLY A 157 -9.63 -3.04 5.15
N ILE A 158 -9.93 -3.60 3.97
CA ILE A 158 -10.79 -2.96 2.96
C ILE A 158 -12.19 -2.71 3.52
N ALA A 159 -12.78 -3.67 4.23
CA ALA A 159 -14.10 -3.48 4.83
C ALA A 159 -14.09 -2.30 5.81
N ALA A 160 -13.07 -2.21 6.66
CA ALA A 160 -12.88 -1.08 7.57
C ALA A 160 -12.69 0.25 6.82
N SER A 161 -11.94 0.27 5.71
CA SER A 161 -11.77 1.49 4.92
C SER A 161 -13.06 1.99 4.30
N VAL A 162 -13.91 1.08 3.80
CA VAL A 162 -15.23 1.41 3.27
C VAL A 162 -16.12 2.00 4.36
N VAL A 163 -16.13 1.39 5.56
CA VAL A 163 -16.89 1.91 6.71
C VAL A 163 -16.41 3.30 7.11
N ILE A 164 -15.10 3.52 7.19
CA ILE A 164 -14.53 4.83 7.52
C ILE A 164 -14.90 5.87 6.46
N GLY A 165 -14.73 5.56 5.18
CA GLY A 165 -15.06 6.52 4.12
C GLY A 165 -16.55 6.80 4.00
N TRP A 166 -17.41 5.82 4.26
CA TRP A 166 -18.85 6.03 4.37
C TRP A 166 -19.20 6.96 5.54
N ALA A 167 -18.62 6.74 6.71
CA ALA A 167 -18.81 7.61 7.88
C ALA A 167 -18.29 9.04 7.64
N LEU A 168 -17.17 9.20 6.93
CA LEU A 168 -16.66 10.49 6.48
C LEU A 168 -17.61 11.17 5.48
N TYR A 169 -18.17 10.42 4.52
CA TYR A 169 -19.12 10.94 3.54
C TYR A 169 -20.41 11.46 4.20
N LEU A 170 -20.90 10.75 5.21
CA LEU A 170 -22.07 11.16 6.00
C LEU A 170 -21.78 12.34 6.95
N GLY A 171 -20.52 12.72 7.14
CA GLY A 171 -20.12 13.71 8.15
C GLY A 171 -20.26 13.22 9.59
N ALA A 172 -20.42 11.90 9.80
CA ALA A 172 -20.56 11.29 11.12
C ALA A 172 -19.27 11.32 11.94
N ILE A 173 -18.12 11.38 11.25
CA ILE A 173 -16.79 11.50 11.86
C ILE A 173 -15.98 12.56 11.11
N THR A 174 -15.16 13.30 11.85
CA THR A 174 -14.14 14.19 11.28
C THR A 174 -12.77 13.63 11.63
N ILE A 175 -12.04 13.11 10.65
CA ILE A 175 -10.67 12.61 10.84
C ILE A 175 -9.70 13.63 10.26
N ASP A 176 -8.64 13.92 11.02
CA ASP A 176 -7.46 14.60 10.47
C ASP A 176 -6.68 13.58 9.62
N LEU A 177 -6.94 13.57 8.31
CA LEU A 177 -6.30 12.66 7.37
C LEU A 177 -4.76 12.77 7.43
N GLY A 178 -4.23 13.96 7.71
CA GLY A 178 -2.78 14.16 7.85
C GLY A 178 -2.21 13.36 9.02
N LYS A 179 -2.85 13.43 10.20
CA LYS A 179 -2.44 12.65 11.37
C LYS A 179 -2.64 11.15 11.17
N PHE A 180 -3.78 10.76 10.57
CA PHE A 180 -4.06 9.36 10.27
C PHE A 180 -2.98 8.76 9.35
N PHE A 181 -2.71 9.40 8.21
CA PHE A 181 -1.68 8.93 7.27
C PHE A 181 -0.27 9.00 7.84
N THR A 182 0.01 9.94 8.75
CA THR A 182 1.30 9.97 9.46
C THR A 182 1.44 8.76 10.37
N ALA A 183 0.42 8.45 11.18
CA ALA A 183 0.45 7.30 12.09
C ALA A 183 0.54 5.97 11.34
N THR A 184 -0.30 5.76 10.32
CA THR A 184 -0.24 4.54 9.49
C THR A 184 1.02 4.48 8.65
N GLY A 185 1.54 5.63 8.19
CA GLY A 185 2.78 5.74 7.44
C GLY A 185 4.00 5.30 8.25
N VAL A 186 4.11 5.73 9.51
CA VAL A 186 5.17 5.26 10.43
C VAL A 186 5.13 3.74 10.57
N LEU A 187 3.94 3.18 10.80
CA LEU A 187 3.78 1.75 10.92
C LEU A 187 4.19 1.03 9.63
N LEU A 188 3.79 1.54 8.47
CA LEU A 188 4.15 0.99 7.16
C LEU A 188 5.65 1.06 6.87
N VAL A 189 6.40 2.03 7.38
CA VAL A 189 7.87 2.03 7.26
C VAL A 189 8.44 0.75 7.90
N PHE A 190 7.96 0.36 9.07
CA PHE A 190 8.42 -0.87 9.73
C PHE A 190 7.93 -2.13 9.00
N VAL A 191 6.69 -2.14 8.48
CA VAL A 191 6.20 -3.25 7.66
C VAL A 191 7.04 -3.41 6.40
N ALA A 192 7.33 -2.31 5.69
CA ALA A 192 8.15 -2.30 4.49
C ALA A 192 9.60 -2.72 4.77
N ALA A 193 10.17 -2.29 5.90
CA ALA A 193 11.49 -2.77 6.34
C ALA A 193 11.50 -4.29 6.53
N GLY A 194 10.42 -4.84 7.11
CA GLY A 194 10.21 -6.27 7.26
C GLY A 194 10.11 -7.01 5.94
N VAL A 195 9.28 -6.52 5.02
CA VAL A 195 9.15 -7.08 3.66
C VAL A 195 10.47 -7.01 2.91
N LEU A 196 11.25 -5.94 3.10
CA LEU A 196 12.58 -5.80 2.52
C LEU A 196 13.57 -6.84 3.07
N ALA A 197 13.62 -7.01 4.39
CA ALA A 197 14.46 -8.04 5.02
C ALA A 197 14.06 -9.44 4.53
N TYR A 198 12.76 -9.74 4.49
CA TYR A 198 12.27 -10.99 3.93
C TYR A 198 12.66 -11.18 2.46
N GLY A 199 12.52 -10.14 1.62
CA GLY A 199 12.93 -10.23 0.22
C GLY A 199 14.44 -10.48 0.03
N VAL A 200 15.27 -9.97 0.95
CA VAL A 200 16.71 -10.29 0.99
C VAL A 200 16.92 -11.74 1.41
N HIS A 201 16.14 -12.24 2.37
CA HIS A 201 16.18 -13.64 2.79
C HIS A 201 15.87 -14.59 1.63
N ASP A 202 14.78 -14.38 0.88
CA ASP A 202 14.44 -15.18 -0.30
C ASP A 202 15.59 -15.15 -1.35
N LEU A 203 16.21 -13.98 -1.56
CA LEU A 203 17.36 -13.87 -2.45
C LEU A 203 18.61 -14.61 -1.93
N GLN A 204 18.75 -14.77 -0.61
CA GLN A 204 19.80 -15.59 -0.01
C GLN A 204 19.48 -17.09 -0.15
N GLU A 205 18.22 -17.50 0.00
CA GLU A 205 17.77 -18.87 -0.21
C GLU A 205 17.91 -19.31 -1.68
N ALA A 206 17.66 -18.38 -2.62
CA ALA A 206 17.90 -18.58 -4.04
C ALA A 206 19.39 -18.60 -4.43
N GLY A 207 20.32 -18.41 -3.49
CA GLY A 207 21.76 -18.37 -3.77
C GLY A 207 22.24 -17.13 -4.53
N VAL A 208 21.38 -16.12 -4.73
CA VAL A 208 21.73 -14.84 -5.38
C VAL A 208 22.58 -13.98 -4.45
N LEU A 209 22.25 -13.98 -3.16
CA LEU A 209 22.97 -13.23 -2.12
C LEU A 209 23.65 -14.17 -1.11
N PRO A 210 24.86 -13.85 -0.62
CA PRO A 210 25.54 -14.67 0.37
C PRO A 210 25.00 -14.43 1.79
N GLY A 211 25.39 -15.29 2.73
CA GLY A 211 25.20 -15.05 4.16
C GLY A 211 23.95 -15.67 4.80
N LEU A 212 23.30 -16.63 4.13
CA LEU A 212 22.12 -17.35 4.64
C LEU A 212 22.31 -17.96 6.04
N HIS A 213 23.54 -18.38 6.38
CA HIS A 213 23.87 -18.96 7.69
C HIS A 213 24.58 -18.00 8.64
N ALA A 214 24.86 -16.77 8.21
CA ALA A 214 25.52 -15.75 9.03
C ALA A 214 24.48 -14.99 9.85
N LEU A 215 24.10 -15.55 10.99
CA LEU A 215 23.09 -14.97 11.87
C LEU A 215 23.61 -13.73 12.61
N ALA A 216 22.82 -12.65 12.61
CA ALA A 216 23.05 -11.49 13.46
C ALA A 216 22.67 -11.82 14.91
N PHE A 217 21.53 -12.49 15.06
CA PHE A 217 20.99 -12.95 16.31
C PHE A 217 20.05 -14.14 16.07
N ASP A 218 19.97 -15.01 17.07
CA ASP A 218 18.94 -16.03 17.19
C ASP A 218 18.25 -15.82 18.54
N VAL A 219 17.01 -15.32 18.51
CA VAL A 219 16.16 -15.13 19.68
C VAL A 219 14.99 -16.11 19.69
N SER A 220 15.09 -17.23 18.98
CA SER A 220 14.01 -18.23 18.87
C SER A 220 13.61 -18.83 20.21
N ALA A 221 14.52 -18.83 21.19
CA ALA A 221 14.23 -19.26 22.55
C ALA A 221 13.29 -18.29 23.28
N GLN A 222 13.45 -16.98 23.07
CA GLN A 222 12.63 -15.93 23.70
C GLN A 222 11.39 -15.58 22.86
N VAL A 223 11.49 -15.76 21.54
CA VAL A 223 10.41 -15.53 20.57
C VAL A 223 10.24 -16.79 19.71
N PRO A 224 9.61 -17.85 20.25
CA PRO A 224 9.33 -19.04 19.47
C PRO A 224 8.43 -18.69 18.27
N PRO A 225 8.73 -19.15 17.04
CA PRO A 225 7.91 -18.85 15.85
C PRO A 225 6.44 -19.27 16.00
N SER A 226 6.20 -20.35 16.75
CA SER A 226 4.87 -20.89 17.05
C SER A 226 4.11 -20.12 18.15
N SER A 227 4.78 -19.20 18.86
CA SER A 227 4.12 -18.39 19.89
C SER A 227 3.16 -17.38 19.26
N TRP A 228 2.11 -17.00 20.00
CA TRP A 228 1.13 -16.03 19.51
C TRP A 228 1.78 -14.68 19.18
N TYR A 229 2.72 -14.21 20.01
CA TYR A 229 3.41 -12.94 19.80
C TYR A 229 4.48 -13.04 18.70
N GLY A 230 5.15 -14.18 18.54
CA GLY A 230 6.02 -14.45 17.38
C GLY A 230 5.26 -14.42 16.05
N THR A 231 4.08 -15.05 16.01
CA THR A 231 3.17 -15.02 14.85
C THR A 231 2.63 -13.61 14.57
N LEU A 232 2.42 -12.80 15.61
CA LEU A 232 2.06 -11.39 15.46
C LEU A 232 3.22 -10.56 14.91
N LEU A 233 4.44 -10.71 15.45
CA LEU A 233 5.62 -9.98 15.00
C LEU A 233 5.99 -10.33 13.55
N LYS A 234 6.03 -11.62 13.21
CA LYS A 234 6.16 -12.08 11.81
C LYS A 234 5.03 -11.51 10.96
N GLY A 235 3.82 -11.50 11.53
CA GLY A 235 2.61 -11.08 10.85
C GLY A 235 2.46 -9.60 10.53
N ILE A 236 3.09 -8.72 11.31
CA ILE A 236 3.00 -7.26 11.16
C ILE A 236 4.28 -6.74 10.53
N PHE A 237 5.44 -7.20 11.02
CA PHE A 237 6.75 -6.65 10.69
C PHE A 237 7.62 -7.62 9.89
N ASN A 238 7.09 -8.76 9.45
CA ASN A 238 7.88 -9.82 8.81
C ASN A 238 9.11 -10.27 9.62
N PHE A 239 9.06 -10.07 10.94
CA PHE A 239 10.14 -10.39 11.86
C PHE A 239 10.44 -11.89 11.90
N SER A 240 11.72 -12.25 11.75
CA SER A 240 12.23 -13.61 11.93
C SER A 240 13.08 -13.70 13.21
N PRO A 241 12.82 -14.63 14.13
CA PRO A 241 13.66 -14.83 15.31
C PRO A 241 15.11 -15.22 14.98
N GLN A 242 15.32 -15.87 13.83
CA GLN A 242 16.62 -16.12 13.23
C GLN A 242 16.82 -15.12 12.09
N THR A 243 17.53 -14.04 12.37
CA THR A 243 17.77 -12.97 11.38
C THR A 243 19.23 -13.00 10.96
N THR A 244 19.51 -13.01 9.65
CA THR A 244 20.89 -12.91 9.16
C THR A 244 21.47 -11.50 9.35
N VAL A 245 22.79 -11.38 9.35
CA VAL A 245 23.50 -10.08 9.39
C VAL A 245 23.02 -9.18 8.26
N PHE A 246 22.80 -9.73 7.07
CA PHE A 246 22.40 -8.93 5.92
C PHE A 246 20.96 -8.42 6.06
N GLU A 247 20.03 -9.28 6.47
CA GLU A 247 18.65 -8.89 6.78
C GLU A 247 18.59 -7.76 7.82
N ALA A 248 19.34 -7.87 8.92
CA ALA A 248 19.37 -6.86 9.97
C ALA A 248 19.91 -5.52 9.47
N ILE A 249 21.01 -5.54 8.69
CA ILE A 249 21.61 -4.34 8.10
C ILE A 249 20.62 -3.65 7.16
N VAL A 250 19.97 -4.42 6.28
CA VAL A 250 19.03 -3.87 5.29
C VAL A 250 17.79 -3.32 5.98
N TRP A 251 17.27 -4.02 7.00
CA TRP A 251 16.14 -3.54 7.80
C TRP A 251 16.45 -2.19 8.45
N LEU A 252 17.59 -2.06 9.16
CA LEU A 252 18.00 -0.82 9.80
C LEU A 252 18.34 0.27 8.78
N GLY A 253 19.05 -0.10 7.73
CA GLY A 253 19.48 0.77 6.63
C GLY A 253 18.30 1.34 5.84
N TYR A 254 17.15 0.69 5.85
CA TYR A 254 15.91 1.22 5.29
C TYR A 254 15.08 1.96 6.35
N ALA A 255 14.76 1.33 7.47
CA ALA A 255 13.80 1.85 8.45
C ALA A 255 14.24 3.19 9.04
N LEU A 256 15.51 3.32 9.45
CA LEU A 256 16.02 4.52 10.10
C LEU A 256 15.99 5.76 9.18
N PRO A 257 16.61 5.76 7.98
CA PRO A 257 16.58 6.94 7.13
C PRO A 257 15.18 7.27 6.64
N VAL A 258 14.38 6.27 6.25
CA VAL A 258 13.01 6.51 5.77
C VAL A 258 12.15 7.10 6.88
N LEU A 259 12.23 6.58 8.11
CA LEU A 259 11.48 7.12 9.25
C LEU A 259 11.91 8.56 9.58
N VAL A 260 13.22 8.83 9.60
CA VAL A 260 13.76 10.18 9.85
C VAL A 260 13.27 11.15 8.78
N LEU A 261 13.37 10.80 7.50
CA LEU A 261 12.90 11.64 6.39
C LEU A 261 11.37 11.81 6.42
N PHE A 262 10.63 10.75 6.73
CA PHE A 262 9.18 10.78 6.79
C PHE A 262 8.64 11.61 7.97
N LEU A 263 9.36 11.70 9.09
CA LEU A 263 8.96 12.49 10.25
C LEU A 263 9.49 13.92 10.24
N ARG A 264 10.46 14.27 9.37
CA ARG A 264 10.98 15.64 9.25
C ARG A 264 9.85 16.64 8.98
N PRO A 265 9.75 17.76 9.71
CA PRO A 265 8.75 18.79 9.46
C PRO A 265 8.87 19.33 8.03
N GLN A 266 7.76 19.43 7.31
CA GLN A 266 7.73 20.15 6.04
C GLN A 266 7.73 21.64 6.36
N ARG A 267 8.66 22.41 5.75
CA ARG A 267 8.57 23.88 5.80
C ARG A 267 7.21 24.27 5.23
N ALA A 268 6.41 24.97 6.02
CA ALA A 268 5.27 25.68 5.47
C ALA A 268 5.82 26.73 4.51
N ASP A 269 5.42 26.67 3.23
CA ASP A 269 5.68 27.77 2.32
C ASP A 269 5.10 29.03 2.96
N ALA A 270 5.97 30.01 3.23
CA ALA A 270 5.56 31.28 3.81
C ALA A 270 4.57 31.95 2.86
N PRO A 271 3.45 32.50 3.34
CA PRO A 271 2.52 33.22 2.48
C PRO A 271 3.26 34.37 1.79
N THR A 272 3.24 34.37 0.46
CA THR A 272 3.75 35.47 -0.35
C THR A 272 3.07 36.76 0.13
N PRO A 273 3.82 37.80 0.56
CA PRO A 273 3.21 39.05 0.96
C PRO A 273 2.41 39.57 -0.22
N THR A 274 1.11 39.75 -0.04
CA THR A 274 0.26 40.43 -0.99
C THR A 274 0.77 41.87 -1.00
N GLY A 275 1.51 42.23 -2.05
CA GLY A 275 1.99 43.59 -2.21
C GLY A 275 0.79 44.52 -2.20
N GLU A 276 0.73 45.37 -1.18
CA GLU A 276 -0.19 46.50 -1.14
C GLU A 276 0.09 47.37 -2.36
N MET A 277 -0.85 47.38 -3.31
CA MET A 277 -0.90 48.39 -4.35
C MET A 277 -1.51 49.65 -3.72
N SER A 278 -0.65 50.60 -3.36
CA SER A 278 -1.00 52.00 -3.09
C SER A 278 -0.94 52.82 -4.38
#